data_AF-A0A519GYK4-F1
#
_entry.id   AF-A0A519GYK4-F1
#
_cell.length_a   1.000
_cell.length_b   1.000
_cell.length_c   1.000
_cell.angle_alpha   90.00
_cell.angle_beta   90.00
_cell.angle_gamma   90.00
#
_symmetry.space_group_name_H-M   'P 1'
#
loop_
_entity.id
_entity.type
_entity.pdbx_description
1 polymer ?
#
loop_
_entity_poly.entity_id
_entity_poly.type
_entity_poly.pdbx_seq_one_letter_code
_entity_poly.pdbx_strand_id
1 'polypeptide(L)' 'MATPIDAPEALQIVWDIRLPRTLGAWLAGALLGLAGAVAQGLFRNPLADPYLLGSASGASMGVAIALVLFGASP' A
#
# COMPACT_ATOMS: atom_id res chain seq x y z
N MET A 1 -3.20 -40.28 -0.52
CA MET A 1 -3.33 -39.20 0.49
C MET A 1 -3.00 -37.91 -0.22
N ALA A 2 -4.00 -37.21 -0.77
CA ALA A 2 -3.75 -35.93 -1.44
C ALA A 2 -3.25 -34.94 -0.38
N THR A 3 -2.09 -34.32 -0.64
CA THR A 3 -1.57 -33.33 0.29
C THR A 3 -2.37 -32.04 0.13
N PRO A 4 -2.55 -31.22 1.18
CA PRO A 4 -3.36 -29.99 1.09
C PRO A 4 -2.90 -28.98 0.02
N ILE A 5 -1.69 -29.12 -0.52
CA ILE A 5 -1.15 -28.30 -1.62
C ILE A 5 -1.65 -28.75 -3.00
N ASP A 6 -2.13 -30.00 -3.12
CA ASP A 6 -2.69 -30.56 -4.37
C ASP A 6 -4.14 -30.10 -4.59
N ALA A 7 -4.73 -29.43 -3.58
CA ALA A 7 -6.07 -28.91 -3.61
C ALA A 7 -6.11 -27.61 -4.45
N PRO A 8 -6.83 -27.57 -5.59
CA PRO A 8 -6.82 -26.43 -6.51
C PRO A 8 -7.26 -25.11 -5.83
N GLU A 9 -8.09 -25.18 -4.79
CA GLU A 9 -8.50 -24.02 -3.99
C GLU A 9 -7.34 -23.37 -3.21
N ALA A 10 -6.38 -24.16 -2.73
CA ALA A 10 -5.23 -23.63 -1.99
C ALA A 10 -4.31 -22.82 -2.92
N LEU A 11 -4.12 -23.31 -4.14
CA LEU A 11 -3.35 -22.62 -5.17
C LEU A 11 -4.03 -21.30 -5.54
N GLN A 12 -5.36 -21.30 -5.72
CA GLN A 12 -6.12 -20.10 -6.06
C GLN A 12 -6.01 -19.02 -4.96
N ILE A 13 -6.12 -19.38 -3.68
CA ILE A 13 -5.95 -18.43 -2.57
C ILE A 13 -4.56 -17.79 -2.57
N VAL A 14 -3.52 -18.57 -2.90
CA VAL A 14 -2.15 -18.05 -2.96
C VAL A 14 -2.04 -17.00 -4.07
N TRP A 15 -2.52 -17.30 -5.28
CA TRP A 15 -2.39 -16.41 -6.43
C TRP A 15 -3.33 -15.20 -6.39
N ASP A 16 -4.59 -15.40 -6.03
CA ASP A 16 -5.61 -14.34 -6.13
C ASP A 16 -5.65 -13.43 -4.90
N ILE A 17 -5.20 -13.92 -3.74
CA ILE A 17 -5.35 -13.20 -2.46
C ILE A 17 -3.99 -12.89 -1.84
N ARG A 18 -3.17 -13.91 -1.57
CA ARG A 18 -1.95 -13.73 -0.75
C ARG A 18 -0.84 -13.02 -1.52
N LEU A 19 -0.58 -13.47 -2.74
CA LEU A 19 0.49 -12.93 -3.58
C LEU A 19 0.29 -11.44 -3.88
N PRO A 20 -0.86 -10.96 -4.40
CA PRO A 20 -1.06 -9.53 -4.67
C PRO A 20 -0.98 -8.70 -3.39
N ARG A 21 -1.53 -9.20 -2.27
CA ARG A 21 -1.44 -8.48 -0.98
C ARG A 21 -0.01 -8.38 -0.46
N THR A 22 0.77 -9.44 -0.59
CA THR A 22 2.17 -9.48 -0.13
C THR A 22 3.04 -8.57 -0.99
N LEU A 23 2.87 -8.60 -2.31
CA LEU A 23 3.55 -7.68 -3.23
C LEU A 23 3.18 -6.22 -2.95
N GLY A 24 1.89 -5.94 -2.74
CA GLY A 24 1.43 -4.61 -2.36
C GLY A 24 2.05 -4.12 -1.05
N ALA A 25 2.13 -4.98 -0.03
CA ALA A 25 2.77 -4.65 1.24
C ALA A 25 4.27 -4.37 1.10
N TRP A 26 4.99 -5.19 0.31
CA TRP A 26 6.40 -4.98 -0.01
C TRP A 26 6.63 -3.65 -0.71
N LEU A 27 5.85 -3.37 -1.75
CA LEU A 27 5.96 -2.13 -2.52
C LEU A 27 5.64 -0.90 -1.65
N ALA A 28 4.55 -0.95 -0.88
CA ALA A 28 4.18 0.13 0.03
C ALA A 28 5.28 0.41 1.06
N GLY A 29 5.84 -0.63 1.69
CA GLY A 29 6.95 -0.49 2.63
C GLY A 29 8.20 0.13 1.99
N ALA A 30 8.58 -0.32 0.79
CA ALA A 30 9.72 0.22 0.06
C ALA A 30 9.55 1.70 -0.29
N LEU A 31 8.37 2.09 -0.77
CA LEU A 31 8.07 3.48 -1.12
C LEU A 31 7.98 4.39 0.12
N LEU A 32 7.42 3.91 1.23
CA LEU A 32 7.40 4.65 2.50
C LEU A 32 8.81 4.87 3.05
N GLY A 33 9.67 3.84 3.00
CA GLY A 33 11.07 3.96 3.38
C GLY A 33 11.84 4.95 2.52
N LEU A 34 11.63 4.91 1.20
CA LEU A 34 12.22 5.87 0.27
C LEU A 34 11.72 7.30 0.54
N ALA A 35 10.42 7.48 0.74
CA ALA A 35 9.83 8.79 1.05
C ALA A 35 10.41 9.36 2.36
N GLY A 36 10.60 8.52 3.38
CA GLY A 36 11.28 8.89 4.62
C GLY A 36 12.72 9.33 4.40
N ALA A 37 13.50 8.55 3.65
CA ALA A 37 14.89 8.90 3.32
C ALA A 37 14.99 10.23 2.55
N VAL A 38 14.08 10.46 1.59
CA VAL A 38 14.00 11.71 0.82
C VAL A 38 13.61 12.88 1.71
N ALA A 39 12.58 12.73 2.56
CA ALA A 39 12.16 13.78 3.48
C ALA A 39 13.27 14.16 4.47
N GLN A 40 13.90 13.16 5.10
CA GLN A 40 15.02 13.37 6.01
C GLN A 40 16.21 14.03 5.31
N GLY A 41 16.53 13.64 4.07
CA GLY A 41 17.59 14.26 3.27
C GLY A 41 17.30 15.71 2.86
N LEU A 42 16.06 15.98 2.44
CA LEU A 42 15.61 17.32 2.03
C LEU A 42 15.66 18.31 3.20
N PHE A 43 15.12 17.91 4.35
CA PHE A 43 15.08 18.75 5.55
C PHE A 43 16.37 18.70 6.37
N ARG A 44 17.30 17.80 6.03
CA ARG A 44 18.51 17.51 6.82
C ARG A 44 18.18 17.29 8.31
N ASN A 45 17.04 16.66 8.58
CA ASN A 45 16.51 16.42 9.90
C ASN A 45 16.07 14.94 10.00
N PRO A 46 16.72 14.12 10.84
CA PRO A 46 16.38 12.70 10.97
C PRO A 46 14.97 12.44 11.52
N LEU A 47 14.31 13.46 12.07
CA LEU A 47 12.93 13.39 12.55
C LEU A 47 11.89 13.86 11.51
N ALA A 48 12.32 14.27 10.32
CA ALA A 48 11.40 14.71 9.29
C ALA A 48 10.62 13.52 8.71
N ASP A 49 9.29 13.67 8.71
CA ASP A 49 8.36 12.66 8.23
C ASP A 49 7.71 13.12 6.90
N PRO A 50 7.57 12.24 5.89
CA PRO A 50 7.03 12.60 4.57
C PRO A 50 5.56 13.04 4.61
N TYR A 51 4.80 12.71 5.65
CA TYR A 51 3.43 13.20 5.85
C TYR A 51 3.37 14.69 6.19
N LEU A 52 4.46 15.30 6.67
CA LEU A 52 4.55 16.75 6.90
C LEU A 52 4.38 17.56 5.61
N LEU A 53 4.65 16.95 4.44
CA LEU A 53 4.45 17.58 3.13
C LEU A 53 2.98 17.58 2.66
N GLY A 54 2.04 17.07 3.47
CA GLY A 54 0.61 17.05 3.14
C GLY A 54 0.18 15.92 2.20
N SER A 55 1.07 14.97 1.91
CA SER A 55 0.84 13.85 1.00
C SER A 55 -0.34 12.96 1.43
N ALA A 56 -0.46 12.63 2.72
CA ALA A 56 -1.59 11.84 3.24
C ALA A 56 -2.93 12.57 3.15
N SER A 57 -2.95 13.86 3.49
CA SER A 57 -4.17 14.68 3.42
C SER A 57 -4.64 14.83 1.96
N GLY A 58 -3.71 15.05 1.03
CA GLY A 58 -4.01 15.11 -0.41
C GLY A 58 -4.55 13.79 -0.96
N ALA A 59 -3.95 12.66 -0.59
CA ALA A 59 -4.44 11.34 -0.98
C ALA A 59 -5.86 11.08 -0.43
N SER A 60 -6.11 11.42 0.83
CA SER A 60 -7.43 11.24 1.48
C SER A 60 -8.51 12.10 0.80
N MET A 61 -8.19 13.36 0.49
CA MET A 61 -9.08 14.24 -0.27
C MET A 61 -9.34 13.71 -1.67
N GLY A 62 -8.32 13.21 -2.38
CA GLY A 62 -8.47 12.59 -3.70
C GLY A 62 -9.40 11.38 -3.68
N VAL A 63 -9.25 10.50 -2.68
CA VAL A 63 -10.17 9.37 -2.47
C VAL A 63 -11.58 9.87 -2.19
N ALA A 64 -11.76 10.84 -1.29
CA ALA A 64 -13.09 11.39 -0.99
C ALA A 64 -13.79 11.96 -2.24
N ILE A 65 -13.06 12.72 -3.06
CA ILE A 65 -13.56 13.25 -4.33
C ILE A 65 -13.93 12.10 -5.28
N ALA A 66 -13.07 11.09 -5.42
CA ALA A 66 -13.34 9.95 -6.29
C ALA A 66 -14.59 9.18 -5.85
N LEU A 67 -14.76 8.91 -4.55
CA LEU A 67 -15.95 8.23 -4.04
C LEU A 67 -17.22 9.04 -4.32
N VAL A 68 -17.18 10.37 -4.13
CA VAL A 68 -18.32 11.27 -4.39
C VAL A 68 -18.67 11.34 -5.88
N LEU A 69 -17.67 11.48 -6.76
CA LEU A 69 -17.90 11.66 -8.20
C LEU A 69 -18.25 10.36 -8.92
N PHE A 70 -17.64 9.24 -8.53
CA PHE A 70 -17.85 7.94 -9.18
C PHE A 70 -18.89 7.07 -8.46
N GLY A 71 -19.49 7.57 -7.38
CA GLY A 71 -20.56 6.87 -6.66
C GLY A 71 -20.12 5.56 -5.99
N ALA A 72 -18.83 5.43 -5.69
CA ALA A 72 -18.32 4.26 -5.03
C ALA A 72 -18.65 4.33 -3.53
N SER A 73 -19.47 3.39 -3.06
CA SER A 73 -19.66 3.13 -1.63
C SER A 73 -18.62 2.10 -1.16
N PRO A 74 -18.01 2.28 0.02
CA PRO A 74 -17.07 1.30 0.58
C PRO A 74 -17.72 -0.05 0.88
#